data_AF-A4CKT6-F1
#
_entry.id   AF-A4CKT6-F1
#
_cell.length_a   1.000
_cell.length_b   1.000
_cell.length_c   1.000
_cell.angle_alpha   90.00
_cell.angle_beta   90.00
_cell.angle_gamma   90.00
#
_symmetry.space_group_name_H-M   'P 1'
#
loop_
_entity.id
_entity.type
_entity.pdbx_description
1 polymer ?
#
loop_
_entity_poly.entity_id
_entity_poly.type
_entity_poly.pdbx_seq_one_letter_code
_entity_poly.pdbx_strand_id
1 'polypeptide(L)'
;MIRILFILAFLLCSAIALGCIWMGRQTVVTYDSQFHKKYFYYLVFFYAYAFYALWGPFGLRELMLFGGMQPETVNNTARWLPVLALPFAGVGWLLYSTLGFALAGSRKVPGHTIGVVAMAGLMLPVVWIFSYLNAVSGDVSDPAWPLVLAGAALWPDFISTAFVVGALLLRRKKSGGRPNRYAMRFAWGVALALILRIVGLGLITRESFLAAPGLLVYFLSAALPFLYSYRVSDRLFQPVFPETTHKGKLQHLIETYGITPREQDVIEKICEGKTNRQIADELFISLQTVKDHTHRIYSKVGINSRLKLVQLLNG
;
A
#
# COMPACT_ATOMS: atom_id res chain seq x y z
N MET A 1 -1.92 32.41 -15.09
CA MET A 1 -0.96 31.97 -14.05
C MET A 1 -1.49 30.83 -13.18
N ILE A 2 -2.70 30.94 -12.61
CA ILE A 2 -3.30 29.93 -11.71
C ILE A 2 -3.44 28.53 -12.36
N ARG A 3 -3.86 28.45 -13.64
CA ARG A 3 -3.96 27.17 -14.37
C ARG A 3 -2.64 26.42 -14.52
N ILE A 4 -1.54 27.15 -14.77
CA ILE A 4 -0.20 26.54 -14.93
C ILE A 4 0.26 25.97 -13.59
N LEU A 5 0.11 26.75 -12.51
CA LEU A 5 0.46 26.32 -11.15
C LEU A 5 -0.35 25.08 -10.74
N PHE A 6 -1.62 25.01 -11.13
CA PHE A 6 -2.49 23.86 -10.89
C PHE A 6 -2.02 22.60 -11.64
N ILE A 7 -1.71 22.70 -12.94
CA ILE A 7 -1.17 21.58 -13.74
C ILE A 7 0.17 21.11 -13.17
N LEU A 8 1.06 22.03 -12.80
CA LEU A 8 2.34 21.70 -12.18
C LEU A 8 2.15 20.94 -10.85
N ALA A 9 1.22 21.40 -10.01
CA ALA A 9 0.90 20.71 -8.76
C ALA A 9 0.33 19.30 -9.00
N PHE A 10 -0.51 19.12 -10.03
CA PHE A 10 -1.02 17.80 -10.42
C PHE A 10 0.11 16.86 -10.81
N LEU A 11 0.98 17.29 -11.73
CA LEU A 11 2.12 16.50 -12.20
C LEU A 11 3.05 16.12 -11.05
N LEU A 12 3.29 17.03 -10.12
CA LEU A 12 4.15 16.78 -8.96
C LEU A 12 3.49 15.78 -7.98
N CYS A 13 2.19 15.90 -7.72
CA CYS A 13 1.44 14.92 -6.93
C CYS A 13 1.47 13.52 -7.57
N SER A 14 1.28 13.45 -8.89
CA SER A 14 1.39 12.20 -9.66
C SER A 14 2.79 11.60 -9.59
N ALA A 15 3.83 12.42 -9.74
CA ALA A 15 5.22 11.98 -9.61
C ALA A 15 5.53 11.43 -8.21
N ILE A 16 5.05 12.11 -7.15
CA ILE A 16 5.19 11.62 -5.76
C ILE A 16 4.52 10.26 -5.59
N ALA A 17 3.26 10.14 -6.03
CA ALA A 17 2.48 8.92 -5.87
C ALA A 17 3.13 7.74 -6.62
N LEU A 18 3.46 7.94 -7.90
CA LEU A 18 4.12 6.92 -8.73
C LEU A 18 5.49 6.53 -8.17
N GLY A 19 6.30 7.51 -7.75
CA GLY A 19 7.60 7.27 -7.14
C GLY A 19 7.48 6.44 -5.86
N CYS A 20 6.56 6.79 -4.96
CA CYS A 20 6.34 6.04 -3.73
C CYS A 20 5.84 4.62 -3.98
N ILE A 21 4.92 4.43 -4.94
CA ILE A 21 4.38 3.11 -5.30
C ILE A 21 5.48 2.24 -5.93
N TRP A 22 6.27 2.79 -6.86
CA TRP A 22 7.37 2.07 -7.52
C TRP A 22 8.45 1.66 -6.50
N MET A 23 8.92 2.59 -5.67
CA MET A 23 9.87 2.29 -4.59
C MET A 23 9.28 1.30 -3.58
N GLY A 24 7.99 1.44 -3.25
CA GLY A 24 7.29 0.55 -2.34
C GLY A 24 7.28 -0.89 -2.85
N ARG A 25 6.97 -1.08 -4.14
CA ARG A 25 7.03 -2.39 -4.80
C ARG A 25 8.42 -3.00 -4.71
N GLN A 26 9.47 -2.22 -4.91
CA GLN A 26 10.85 -2.72 -4.76
C GLN A 26 11.08 -3.25 -3.34
N THR A 27 10.70 -2.51 -2.30
CA THR A 27 10.88 -2.99 -0.92
C THR A 27 10.10 -4.28 -0.60
N VAL A 28 8.93 -4.48 -1.23
CA VAL A 28 8.18 -5.73 -1.09
C VAL A 28 8.99 -6.91 -1.65
N VAL A 29 9.55 -6.74 -2.85
CA VAL A 29 10.38 -7.78 -3.49
C VAL A 29 11.68 -8.00 -2.71
N THR A 30 12.31 -6.92 -2.24
CA THR A 30 13.62 -6.99 -1.58
C THR A 30 13.56 -7.59 -0.17
N TYR A 31 12.51 -7.36 0.61
CA TYR A 31 12.49 -7.80 2.03
C TYR A 31 11.40 -8.82 2.36
N ASP A 32 10.39 -8.98 1.48
CA ASP A 32 9.21 -9.85 1.64
C ASP A 32 8.44 -9.73 2.99
N SER A 33 8.71 -8.69 3.79
CA SER A 33 8.17 -8.58 5.13
C SER A 33 6.71 -8.12 5.13
N GLN A 34 5.96 -8.54 6.17
CA GLN A 34 4.58 -8.10 6.39
C GLN A 34 4.45 -6.58 6.50
N PHE A 35 5.49 -5.89 7.00
CA PHE A 35 5.52 -4.43 7.06
C PHE A 35 5.55 -3.82 5.66
N HIS A 36 6.48 -4.23 4.80
CA HIS A 36 6.60 -3.67 3.45
C HIS A 36 5.38 -3.97 2.59
N LYS A 37 4.84 -5.20 2.65
CA LYS A 37 3.60 -5.59 1.96
C LYS A 37 2.45 -4.65 2.33
N LYS A 38 2.21 -4.46 3.63
CA LYS A 38 1.14 -3.57 4.12
C LYS A 38 1.38 -2.12 3.77
N TYR A 39 2.62 -1.65 3.86
CA TYR A 39 2.94 -0.24 3.59
C TYR A 39 2.77 0.06 2.10
N PHE A 40 3.22 -0.84 1.22
CA PHE A 40 2.98 -0.73 -0.22
C PHE A 40 1.49 -0.61 -0.55
N TYR A 41 0.66 -1.53 -0.06
CA TYR A 41 -0.79 -1.45 -0.30
C TYR A 41 -1.40 -0.19 0.32
N TYR A 42 -0.98 0.21 1.52
CA TYR A 42 -1.42 1.46 2.12
C TYR A 42 -1.13 2.66 1.21
N LEU A 43 0.07 2.77 0.62
CA LEU A 43 0.40 3.86 -0.29
C LEU A 43 -0.49 3.85 -1.53
N VAL A 44 -0.75 2.68 -2.12
CA VAL A 44 -1.66 2.54 -3.27
C VAL A 44 -3.06 3.06 -2.91
N PHE A 45 -3.63 2.59 -1.80
CA PHE A 45 -4.96 3.00 -1.37
C PHE A 45 -5.03 4.47 -0.92
N PHE A 46 -3.99 4.97 -0.25
CA PHE A 46 -3.89 6.36 0.16
C PHE A 46 -3.85 7.31 -1.04
N TYR A 47 -2.98 7.05 -2.02
CA TYR A 47 -2.90 7.91 -3.20
C TYR A 47 -4.12 7.76 -4.11
N ALA A 48 -4.71 6.57 -4.23
CA ALA A 48 -5.99 6.40 -4.92
C ALA A 48 -7.09 7.26 -4.26
N TYR A 49 -7.22 7.21 -2.93
CA TYR A 49 -8.12 8.07 -2.19
C TYR A 49 -7.82 9.56 -2.44
N ALA A 50 -6.57 9.99 -2.34
CA ALA A 50 -6.18 11.38 -2.54
C ALA A 50 -6.51 11.88 -3.96
N PHE A 51 -6.33 11.04 -4.98
CA PHE A 51 -6.69 11.39 -6.35
C PHE A 51 -8.20 11.48 -6.55
N TYR A 52 -8.99 10.54 -6.02
CA TYR A 52 -10.44 10.56 -6.19
C TYR A 52 -11.12 11.64 -5.33
N ALA A 53 -10.73 11.77 -4.06
CA ALA A 53 -11.37 12.66 -3.11
C ALA A 53 -10.90 14.10 -3.21
N LEU A 54 -9.61 14.33 -3.42
CA LEU A 54 -9.05 15.68 -3.42
C LEU A 54 -8.88 16.22 -4.83
N TRP A 55 -8.18 15.50 -5.72
CA TRP A 55 -7.98 15.96 -7.10
C TRP A 55 -9.22 15.81 -7.99
N GLY A 56 -9.98 14.73 -7.79
CA GLY A 56 -11.10 14.34 -8.64
C GLY A 56 -12.09 15.49 -8.89
N PRO A 57 -12.63 16.13 -7.84
CA PRO A 57 -13.59 17.21 -8.01
C PRO A 57 -13.04 18.38 -8.83
N PHE A 58 -11.77 18.77 -8.64
CA PHE A 58 -11.17 19.86 -9.40
C PHE A 58 -10.88 19.46 -10.85
N GLY A 59 -10.31 18.28 -11.07
CA GLY A 59 -9.99 17.78 -12.42
C GLY A 59 -11.25 17.59 -13.27
N LEU A 60 -12.31 17.04 -12.67
CA LEU A 60 -13.59 16.86 -13.36
C LEU A 60 -14.24 18.21 -13.69
N ARG A 61 -14.20 19.17 -12.76
CA ARG A 61 -14.71 20.52 -12.98
C ARG A 61 -14.05 21.19 -14.18
N GLU A 62 -12.72 21.21 -14.21
CA GLU A 62 -11.98 21.82 -15.33
C GLU A 62 -12.28 21.12 -16.66
N LEU A 63 -12.34 19.78 -16.68
CA LEU A 63 -12.60 19.01 -17.90
C LEU A 63 -14.02 19.21 -18.44
N MET A 64 -15.03 19.19 -17.57
CA MET A 64 -16.43 19.34 -17.99
C MET A 64 -16.78 20.78 -18.38
N LEU A 65 -16.23 21.78 -17.69
CA LEU A 65 -16.39 23.19 -18.07
C LEU A 65 -15.72 23.47 -19.42
N PHE A 66 -14.56 22.87 -19.69
CA PHE A 66 -13.93 22.94 -21.01
C PHE A 66 -14.80 22.32 -22.11
N GLY A 67 -15.53 21.25 -21.79
CA GLY A 67 -16.52 20.62 -22.67
C GLY A 67 -17.83 21.40 -22.85
N GLY A 68 -17.96 22.61 -22.27
CA GLY A 68 -19.16 23.45 -22.40
C GLY A 68 -20.36 23.02 -21.55
N MET A 69 -20.17 22.17 -20.54
CA MET A 69 -21.25 21.76 -19.64
C MET A 69 -21.68 22.89 -18.70
N GLN A 70 -22.98 22.93 -18.41
CA GLN A 70 -23.59 23.85 -17.44
C GLN A 70 -22.93 23.70 -16.04
N PRO A 71 -22.52 24.80 -15.37
CA PRO A 71 -21.82 24.74 -14.08
C PRO A 71 -22.56 23.95 -13.00
N GLU A 72 -23.89 23.97 -13.02
CA GLU A 72 -24.72 23.22 -12.09
C GLU A 72 -24.57 21.70 -12.27
N THR A 73 -24.62 21.22 -13.52
CA THR A 73 -24.38 19.81 -13.87
C THR A 73 -22.97 19.38 -13.47
N VAL A 74 -21.98 20.22 -13.76
CA VAL A 74 -20.58 19.97 -13.40
C VAL A 74 -20.42 19.83 -11.91
N ASN A 75 -20.98 20.77 -11.14
CA ASN A 75 -20.92 20.71 -9.69
C ASN A 75 -21.58 19.44 -9.20
N ASN A 76 -22.84 19.17 -9.58
CA ASN A 76 -23.60 18.00 -9.17
C ASN A 76 -22.90 16.67 -9.48
N THR A 77 -22.12 16.60 -10.55
CA THR A 77 -21.34 15.40 -10.86
C THR A 77 -20.04 15.32 -10.05
N ALA A 78 -19.28 16.42 -9.96
CA ALA A 78 -18.03 16.50 -9.21
C ALA A 78 -18.22 16.22 -7.72
N ARG A 79 -19.43 16.48 -7.20
CA ARG A 79 -19.88 16.11 -5.87
C ARG A 79 -19.61 14.60 -5.61
N TRP A 80 -19.93 13.67 -6.49
CA TRP A 80 -19.89 12.24 -6.15
C TRP A 80 -18.49 11.59 -6.04
N LEU A 81 -17.46 12.23 -6.59
CA LEU A 81 -16.11 11.66 -6.67
C LEU A 81 -15.47 11.28 -5.31
N PRO A 82 -15.54 12.10 -4.26
CA PRO A 82 -15.02 11.73 -2.95
C PRO A 82 -15.79 10.58 -2.27
N VAL A 83 -17.07 10.40 -2.58
CA VAL A 83 -17.86 9.26 -2.08
C VAL A 83 -17.33 7.96 -2.68
N LEU A 84 -17.02 7.96 -3.98
CA LEU A 84 -16.37 6.84 -4.66
C LEU A 84 -14.96 6.56 -4.11
N ALA A 85 -14.35 7.54 -3.44
CA ALA A 85 -13.03 7.39 -2.82
C ALA A 85 -13.07 6.63 -1.48
N LEU A 86 -14.22 6.58 -0.79
CA LEU A 86 -14.33 6.05 0.58
C LEU A 86 -13.90 4.58 0.75
N PRO A 87 -14.17 3.66 -0.19
CA PRO A 87 -13.66 2.29 -0.09
C PRO A 87 -12.13 2.24 -0.02
N PHE A 88 -11.45 3.12 -0.76
CA PHE A 88 -9.99 3.19 -0.73
C PHE A 88 -9.48 3.71 0.62
N ALA A 89 -10.15 4.70 1.20
CA ALA A 89 -9.83 5.21 2.54
C ALA A 89 -9.98 4.11 3.60
N GLY A 90 -11.11 3.38 3.59
CA GLY A 90 -11.39 2.30 4.55
C GLY A 90 -10.32 1.20 4.54
N VAL A 91 -9.96 0.70 3.36
CA VAL A 91 -8.88 -0.29 3.21
C VAL A 91 -7.53 0.32 3.61
N GLY A 92 -7.27 1.57 3.23
CA GLY A 92 -6.09 2.32 3.62
C GLY A 92 -5.90 2.38 5.15
N TRP A 93 -6.93 2.76 5.91
CA TRP A 93 -6.89 2.84 7.37
C TRP A 93 -6.64 1.47 8.03
N LEU A 94 -7.27 0.42 7.52
CA LEU A 94 -7.02 -0.95 8.01
C LEU A 94 -5.58 -1.39 7.81
N LEU A 95 -5.00 -1.12 6.65
CA LEU A 95 -3.60 -1.44 6.37
C LEU A 95 -2.67 -0.60 7.25
N TYR A 96 -2.94 0.71 7.32
CA TYR A 96 -2.14 1.69 8.05
C TYR A 96 -2.09 1.40 9.55
N SER A 97 -3.24 1.22 10.20
CA SER A 97 -3.35 0.89 11.62
C SER A 97 -2.60 -0.39 12.01
N THR A 98 -2.41 -1.31 11.05
CA THR A 98 -1.65 -2.55 11.29
C THR A 98 -0.14 -2.45 11.03
N LEU A 99 0.36 -1.32 10.52
CA LEU A 99 1.79 -1.10 10.25
C LEU A 99 2.62 -1.12 11.53
N GLY A 100 2.14 -0.45 12.58
CA GLY A 100 2.87 -0.39 13.85
C GLY A 100 3.08 -1.78 14.45
N PHE A 101 2.05 -2.64 14.42
CA PHE A 101 2.14 -4.04 14.86
C PHE A 101 3.09 -4.86 13.98
N ALA A 102 3.04 -4.66 12.66
CA ALA A 102 3.92 -5.35 11.71
C ALA A 102 5.39 -4.98 11.92
N LEU A 103 5.69 -3.70 12.14
CA LEU A 103 7.04 -3.21 12.43
C LEU A 103 7.51 -3.59 13.86
N ALA A 104 6.59 -3.60 14.81
CA ALA A 104 6.85 -4.01 16.18
C ALA A 104 7.04 -5.53 16.34
N GLY A 105 6.65 -6.35 15.34
CA GLY A 105 6.58 -7.79 15.50
C GLY A 105 5.61 -8.22 16.61
N SER A 106 4.61 -7.39 16.91
CA SER A 106 3.64 -7.65 17.98
C SER A 106 2.32 -8.16 17.42
N ARG A 107 1.59 -8.95 18.22
CA ARG A 107 0.23 -9.36 17.87
C ARG A 107 -0.71 -8.15 17.92
N LYS A 108 -1.70 -8.12 17.02
CA LYS A 108 -2.77 -7.12 17.03
C LYS A 108 -3.56 -7.22 18.34
N VAL A 109 -4.12 -6.09 18.78
CA VAL A 109 -5.06 -6.06 19.92
C VAL A 109 -6.36 -6.80 19.53
N PRO A 110 -6.96 -7.60 20.42
CA PRO A 110 -8.26 -8.24 20.15
C PRO A 110 -9.30 -7.21 19.71
N GLY A 111 -10.11 -7.54 18.71
CA GLY A 111 -11.14 -6.63 18.18
C GLY A 111 -10.63 -5.47 17.32
N HIS A 112 -9.31 -5.27 17.15
CA HIS A 112 -8.75 -4.16 16.36
C HIS A 112 -9.35 -4.06 14.96
N THR A 113 -9.34 -5.17 14.20
CA THR A 113 -9.86 -5.17 12.82
C THR A 113 -11.34 -4.80 12.78
N ILE A 114 -12.14 -5.35 13.70
CA ILE A 114 -13.57 -5.07 13.81
C ILE A 114 -13.78 -3.59 14.16
N GLY A 115 -13.01 -3.06 15.12
CA GLY A 115 -13.10 -1.66 15.52
C GLY A 115 -12.77 -0.68 14.38
N VAL A 116 -11.71 -0.93 13.61
CA VAL A 116 -11.34 -0.08 12.47
C VAL A 116 -12.37 -0.19 11.33
N VAL A 117 -12.90 -1.40 11.05
CA VAL A 117 -13.98 -1.59 10.08
C VAL A 117 -15.25 -0.86 10.53
N ALA A 118 -15.66 -1.03 11.80
CA ALA A 118 -16.84 -0.37 12.36
C ALA A 118 -16.70 1.15 12.29
N MET A 119 -15.54 1.69 12.66
CA MET A 119 -15.23 3.11 12.52
C MET A 119 -15.36 3.59 11.06
N ALA A 120 -14.77 2.86 10.09
CA ALA A 120 -14.88 3.21 8.68
C ALA A 120 -16.33 3.14 8.17
N GLY A 121 -17.11 2.16 8.61
CA GLY A 121 -18.52 2.01 8.27
C GLY A 121 -19.41 3.10 8.87
N LEU A 122 -19.14 3.50 10.12
CA LEU A 122 -19.88 4.56 10.82
C LEU A 122 -19.64 5.95 10.25
N MET A 123 -18.58 6.15 9.44
CA MET A 123 -18.37 7.40 8.72
C MET A 123 -19.44 7.66 7.66
N LEU A 124 -19.96 6.63 7.00
CA LEU A 124 -20.98 6.79 5.95
C LEU A 124 -22.27 7.46 6.48
N PRO A 125 -22.87 6.98 7.60
CA PRO A 125 -23.99 7.67 8.24
C PRO A 125 -23.66 9.07 8.74
N VAL A 126 -22.48 9.28 9.35
CA VAL A 126 -22.10 10.60 9.89
C VAL A 126 -21.99 11.64 8.78
N VAL A 127 -21.34 11.27 7.68
CA VAL A 127 -21.25 12.10 6.47
C VAL A 127 -22.63 12.35 5.89
N TRP A 128 -23.48 11.32 5.79
CA TRP A 128 -24.83 11.45 5.24
C TRP A 128 -25.72 12.36 6.10
N ILE A 129 -25.70 12.18 7.42
CA ILE A 129 -26.43 13.02 8.38
C ILE A 129 -25.93 14.46 8.30
N PHE A 130 -24.62 14.68 8.31
CA PHE A 130 -24.06 16.04 8.18
C PHE A 130 -24.44 16.69 6.85
N SER A 131 -24.43 15.92 5.76
CA SER A 131 -24.86 16.40 4.44
C SER A 131 -26.35 16.74 4.40
N TYR A 132 -27.18 15.89 5.02
CA TYR A 132 -28.63 16.12 5.14
C TYR A 132 -28.94 17.35 5.99
N LEU A 133 -28.26 17.53 7.12
CA LEU A 133 -28.46 18.69 8.00
C LEU A 133 -28.08 20.00 7.30
N ASN A 134 -26.98 20.02 6.53
CA ASN A 134 -26.62 21.20 5.72
C ASN A 134 -27.60 21.43 4.55
N ALA A 135 -28.14 20.36 3.96
CA ALA A 135 -29.17 20.48 2.93
C ALA A 135 -30.45 21.12 3.47
N VAL A 136 -30.84 20.76 4.70
CA VAL A 136 -32.03 21.28 5.39
C VAL A 136 -31.85 22.72 5.91
N SER A 137 -30.62 23.12 6.27
CA SER A 137 -30.33 24.50 6.71
C SER A 137 -30.30 25.54 5.58
N GLY A 138 -30.54 25.14 4.32
CA GLY A 138 -30.63 26.04 3.16
C GLY A 138 -29.31 26.54 2.60
N ASP A 139 -28.17 26.20 3.23
CA ASP A 139 -26.82 26.57 2.78
C ASP A 139 -26.20 25.49 1.87
N VAL A 140 -26.99 25.03 0.88
CA VAL A 140 -26.63 23.90 -0.01
C VAL A 140 -25.73 24.34 -1.17
N SER A 141 -25.51 25.65 -1.26
CA SER A 141 -24.65 26.30 -2.25
C SER A 141 -23.16 26.15 -1.95
N ASP A 142 -22.74 25.78 -0.73
CA ASP A 142 -21.31 25.73 -0.40
C ASP A 142 -20.58 24.63 -1.20
N PRO A 143 -19.66 24.98 -2.12
CA PRO A 143 -18.85 24.03 -2.87
C PRO A 143 -17.82 23.28 -1.99
N ALA A 144 -17.72 23.57 -0.69
CA ALA A 144 -16.76 22.98 0.24
C ALA A 144 -17.12 21.58 0.79
N TRP A 145 -18.30 21.03 0.48
CA TRP A 145 -18.70 19.73 0.99
C TRP A 145 -17.72 18.54 0.68
N PRO A 146 -16.98 18.50 -0.46
CA PRO A 146 -15.93 17.49 -0.69
C PRO A 146 -14.80 17.58 0.35
N LEU A 147 -14.56 18.79 0.87
CA LEU A 147 -13.55 19.08 1.87
C LEU A 147 -14.05 18.77 3.28
N VAL A 148 -15.35 18.89 3.55
CA VAL A 148 -15.99 18.35 4.75
C VAL A 148 -15.81 16.83 4.80
N LEU A 149 -16.01 16.14 3.68
CA LEU A 149 -15.75 14.71 3.53
C LEU A 149 -14.28 14.36 3.81
N ALA A 150 -13.35 15.14 3.23
CA ALA A 150 -11.92 14.98 3.49
C ALA A 150 -11.54 15.28 4.94
N GLY A 151 -12.23 16.23 5.60
CA GLY A 151 -12.07 16.54 7.02
C GLY A 151 -12.61 15.42 7.92
N ALA A 152 -13.75 14.81 7.59
CA ALA A 152 -14.29 13.65 8.30
C ALA A 152 -13.33 12.46 8.27
N ALA A 153 -12.60 12.28 7.15
CA ALA A 153 -11.55 11.28 7.00
C ALA A 153 -10.34 11.47 7.92
N LEU A 154 -10.15 12.64 8.56
CA LEU A 154 -9.05 12.87 9.52
C LEU A 154 -9.19 12.07 10.81
N TRP A 155 -10.42 11.81 11.27
CA TRP A 155 -10.65 11.06 12.52
C TRP A 155 -10.13 9.62 12.43
N PRO A 156 -10.47 8.83 11.39
CA PRO A 156 -9.85 7.54 11.15
C PRO A 156 -8.32 7.58 10.97
N ASP A 157 -7.79 8.62 10.33
CA ASP A 157 -6.34 8.83 10.17
C ASP A 157 -5.64 9.06 11.51
N PHE A 158 -6.25 9.86 12.39
CA PHE A 158 -5.78 10.10 13.76
C PHE A 158 -5.78 8.80 14.57
N ILE A 159 -6.89 8.06 14.55
CA ILE A 159 -7.03 6.79 15.28
C ILE A 159 -6.00 5.77 14.78
N SER A 160 -5.87 5.63 13.46
CA SER A 160 -4.91 4.71 12.85
C SER A 160 -3.46 5.10 13.18
N THR A 161 -3.14 6.41 13.20
CA THR A 161 -1.85 6.94 13.64
C THR A 161 -1.59 6.60 15.11
N ALA A 162 -2.58 6.76 15.98
CA ALA A 162 -2.49 6.40 17.39
C ALA A 162 -2.21 4.90 17.58
N PHE A 163 -2.82 4.02 16.77
CA PHE A 163 -2.50 2.58 16.78
C PHE A 163 -1.06 2.30 16.34
N VAL A 164 -0.57 2.95 15.29
CA VAL A 164 0.81 2.78 14.82
C VAL A 164 1.81 3.19 15.91
N VAL A 165 1.65 4.39 16.44
CA VAL A 165 2.53 4.94 17.49
C VAL A 165 2.42 4.10 18.76
N GLY A 166 1.19 3.78 19.20
CA GLY A 166 0.93 2.97 20.40
C GLY A 166 1.54 1.58 20.32
N ALA A 167 1.44 0.88 19.18
CA ALA A 167 2.05 -0.43 18.98
C ALA A 167 3.58 -0.39 19.14
N LEU A 168 4.22 0.68 18.66
CA LEU A 168 5.67 0.88 18.77
C LEU A 168 6.10 1.25 20.19
N LEU A 169 5.30 2.05 20.90
CA LEU A 169 5.56 2.42 22.30
C LEU A 169 5.35 1.24 23.28
N LEU A 170 4.31 0.43 23.09
CA LEU A 170 4.02 -0.71 23.97
C LEU A 170 5.05 -1.84 23.86
N ARG A 171 5.66 -2.05 22.68
CA ARG A 171 6.77 -3.00 22.50
C ARG A 171 7.94 -2.71 23.45
N ARG A 172 8.25 -1.42 23.67
CA ARG A 172 9.30 -0.98 24.60
C ARG A 172 9.08 -1.54 26.00
N LYS A 173 7.85 -1.49 26.50
CA LYS A 173 7.52 -1.91 27.87
C LYS A 173 7.70 -3.41 28.07
N LYS A 174 7.43 -4.22 27.04
CA LYS A 174 7.46 -5.70 27.14
C LYS A 174 8.85 -6.31 26.96
N SER A 175 9.75 -5.65 26.23
CA SER A 175 11.06 -6.22 25.87
C SER A 175 12.20 -5.91 26.84
N GLY A 176 12.03 -5.01 27.82
CA GLY A 176 13.09 -4.58 28.76
C GLY A 176 14.30 -3.86 28.13
N GLY A 177 14.51 -3.98 26.81
CA GLY A 177 15.58 -3.36 26.05
C GLY A 177 15.26 -1.95 25.55
N ARG A 178 16.30 -1.20 25.15
CA ARG A 178 16.15 0.14 24.55
C ARG A 178 15.32 0.06 23.25
N PRO A 179 14.36 0.99 23.03
CA PRO A 179 13.56 0.97 21.81
C PRO A 179 14.46 1.12 20.58
N ASN A 180 14.14 0.40 19.50
CA ASN A 180 14.83 0.57 18.23
C ASN A 180 14.65 2.03 17.76
N ARG A 181 15.72 2.82 17.84
CA ARG A 181 15.72 4.25 17.50
C ARG A 181 15.14 4.54 16.11
N TYR A 182 15.30 3.61 15.17
CA TYR A 182 14.77 3.76 13.82
C TYR A 182 13.25 3.64 13.79
N ALA A 183 12.68 2.71 14.56
CA ALA A 183 11.24 2.53 14.68
C ALA A 183 10.59 3.71 15.43
N MET A 184 11.26 4.28 16.44
CA MET A 184 10.76 5.47 17.13
C MET A 184 10.78 6.71 16.23
N ARG A 185 11.83 6.91 15.45
CA ARG A 185 11.88 7.97 14.43
C ARG A 185 10.81 7.80 13.36
N PHE A 186 10.50 6.57 12.96
CA PHE A 186 9.36 6.28 12.08
C PHE A 186 8.03 6.72 12.71
N ALA A 187 7.80 6.43 14.00
CA ALA A 187 6.61 6.86 14.72
C ALA A 187 6.46 8.40 14.74
N TRP A 188 7.55 9.13 14.98
CA TRP A 188 7.56 10.59 14.89
C TRP A 188 7.29 11.10 13.48
N GLY A 189 7.85 10.46 12.44
CA GLY A 189 7.55 10.79 11.05
C GLY A 189 6.08 10.58 10.69
N VAL A 190 5.46 9.53 11.22
CA VAL A 190 4.03 9.24 11.08
C VAL A 190 3.15 10.28 11.81
N ALA A 191 3.54 10.71 13.02
CA ALA A 191 2.84 11.78 13.73
C ALA A 191 2.96 13.14 12.99
N LEU A 192 4.15 13.46 12.49
CA LEU A 192 4.37 14.66 11.67
C LEU A 192 3.55 14.61 10.38
N ALA A 193 3.44 13.44 9.74
CA ALA A 193 2.60 13.25 8.56
C ALA A 193 1.13 13.61 8.85
N LEU A 194 0.59 13.21 10.00
CA LEU A 194 -0.78 13.58 10.37
C LEU A 194 -0.96 15.10 10.49
N ILE A 195 -0.02 15.79 11.12
CA ILE A 195 -0.05 17.26 11.22
C ILE A 195 -0.01 17.90 9.84
N LEU A 196 0.88 17.42 8.95
CA LEU A 196 0.95 17.90 7.58
C LEU A 196 -0.34 17.65 6.79
N ARG A 197 -1.06 16.55 7.03
CA ARG A 197 -2.38 16.32 6.40
C ARG A 197 -3.41 17.36 6.85
N ILE A 198 -3.46 17.64 8.15
CA ILE A 198 -4.38 18.64 8.71
C ILE A 198 -4.08 20.01 8.11
N VAL A 199 -2.80 20.39 8.07
CA VAL A 199 -2.35 21.65 7.45
C VAL A 199 -2.68 21.68 5.96
N GLY A 200 -2.39 20.60 5.23
CA GLY A 200 -2.69 20.48 3.80
C GLY A 200 -4.17 20.66 3.50
N LEU A 201 -5.05 19.98 4.24
CA LEU A 201 -6.50 20.13 4.10
C LEU A 201 -6.97 21.55 4.47
N GLY A 202 -6.43 22.15 5.53
CA GLY A 202 -6.73 23.53 5.92
C GLY A 202 -6.31 24.56 4.88
N LEU A 203 -5.21 24.33 4.17
CA LEU A 203 -4.79 25.18 3.05
C LEU A 203 -5.75 25.06 1.85
N ILE A 204 -6.26 23.85 1.58
CA ILE A 204 -7.20 23.61 0.49
C ILE A 204 -8.54 24.31 0.73
N THR A 205 -9.00 24.37 1.99
CA THR A 205 -10.28 24.99 2.33
C THR A 205 -10.24 26.50 2.47
N ARG A 206 -9.07 27.10 2.75
CA ARG A 206 -8.98 28.54 3.04
C ARG A 206 -9.15 29.42 1.81
N GLU A 207 -8.34 29.20 0.78
CA GLU A 207 -8.26 30.10 -0.38
C GLU A 207 -7.99 29.31 -1.66
N SER A 208 -8.56 29.73 -2.79
CA SER A 208 -8.42 28.98 -4.05
C SER A 208 -6.97 28.88 -4.53
N PHE A 209 -6.13 29.89 -4.26
CA PHE A 209 -4.71 29.85 -4.64
C PHE A 209 -3.87 28.94 -3.72
N LEU A 210 -4.35 28.66 -2.50
CA LEU A 210 -3.70 27.75 -1.54
C LEU A 210 -4.06 26.27 -1.76
N ALA A 211 -5.03 25.98 -2.62
CA ALA A 211 -5.43 24.60 -2.93
C ALA A 211 -4.28 23.76 -3.50
N ALA A 212 -3.55 24.29 -4.49
CA ALA A 212 -2.41 23.58 -5.09
C ALA A 212 -1.28 23.25 -4.08
N PRO A 213 -0.76 24.22 -3.29
CA PRO A 213 0.24 23.89 -2.27
C PRO A 213 -0.34 23.01 -1.15
N GLY A 214 -1.61 23.16 -0.77
CA GLY A 214 -2.26 22.29 0.22
C GLY A 214 -2.36 20.82 -0.23
N LEU A 215 -2.71 20.57 -1.50
CA LEU A 215 -2.70 19.24 -2.11
C LEU A 215 -1.30 18.64 -2.10
N LEU A 216 -0.29 19.43 -2.45
CA LEU A 216 1.11 19.00 -2.47
C LEU A 216 1.61 18.63 -1.06
N VAL A 217 1.27 19.43 -0.05
CA VAL A 217 1.55 19.11 1.36
C VAL A 217 0.86 17.80 1.79
N TYR A 218 -0.40 17.60 1.39
CA TYR A 218 -1.13 16.36 1.69
C TYR A 218 -0.45 15.13 1.08
N PHE A 219 0.00 15.19 -0.18
CA PHE A 219 0.72 14.08 -0.83
C PHE A 219 2.09 13.83 -0.19
N LEU A 220 2.85 14.89 0.10
CA LEU A 220 4.16 14.78 0.77
C LEU A 220 4.05 14.15 2.16
N SER A 221 2.93 14.37 2.85
CA SER A 221 2.73 13.82 4.20
C SER A 221 2.87 12.30 4.24
N ALA A 222 2.38 11.57 3.23
CA ALA A 222 2.55 10.11 3.15
C ALA A 222 3.93 9.70 2.63
N ALA A 223 4.53 10.49 1.74
CA ALA A 223 5.83 10.24 1.17
C ALA A 223 6.95 10.32 2.22
N LEU A 224 6.92 11.29 3.13
CA LEU A 224 7.99 11.51 4.12
C LEU A 224 8.28 10.30 5.04
N PRO A 225 7.30 9.75 5.79
CA PRO A 225 7.55 8.57 6.62
C PRO A 225 7.92 7.34 5.78
N PHE A 226 7.40 7.25 4.55
CA PHE A 226 7.74 6.16 3.63
C PHE A 226 9.20 6.24 3.19
N LEU A 227 9.65 7.39 2.68
CA LEU A 227 11.03 7.62 2.26
C LEU A 227 12.03 7.45 3.41
N TYR A 228 11.62 7.82 4.63
CA TYR A 228 12.41 7.50 5.81
C TYR A 228 12.52 5.98 5.98
N SER A 229 11.39 5.26 5.99
CA SER A 229 11.37 3.80 6.15
C SER A 229 12.20 3.09 5.08
N TYR A 230 12.06 3.49 3.81
CA TYR A 230 12.81 2.99 2.67
C TYR A 230 14.32 3.06 2.89
N ARG A 231 14.82 4.22 3.37
CA ARG A 231 16.26 4.42 3.62
C ARG A 231 16.81 3.62 4.80
N VAL A 232 15.94 3.20 5.72
CA VAL A 232 16.36 2.45 6.91
C VAL A 232 15.94 0.98 6.86
N SER A 233 15.32 0.52 5.76
CA SER A 233 14.82 -0.85 5.64
C SER A 233 15.94 -1.88 5.81
N ASP A 234 17.13 -1.68 5.25
CA ASP A 234 18.29 -2.56 5.46
C ASP A 234 18.75 -2.67 6.92
N ARG A 235 18.43 -1.65 7.74
CA ARG A 235 18.76 -1.64 9.18
C ARG A 235 17.68 -2.29 10.03
N LEU A 236 16.48 -2.48 9.46
CA LEU A 236 15.29 -2.99 10.16
C LEU A 236 14.95 -4.42 9.74
N PHE A 237 15.30 -4.81 8.52
CA PHE A 237 14.91 -6.07 7.88
C PHE A 237 16.10 -6.67 7.13
N GLN A 238 16.14 -8.00 7.05
CA GLN A 238 17.12 -8.70 6.23
C GLN A 238 16.61 -8.77 4.78
N PRO A 239 17.38 -8.33 3.77
CA PRO A 239 17.00 -8.46 2.38
C PRO A 239 16.98 -9.93 1.95
N VAL A 240 15.93 -10.31 1.23
CA VAL A 240 15.79 -11.57 0.50
C VAL A 240 16.49 -11.38 -0.84
N PHE A 241 17.75 -11.83 -0.95
CA PHE A 241 18.45 -11.81 -2.23
C PHE A 241 17.85 -12.89 -3.16
N PRO A 242 17.27 -12.53 -4.32
CA PRO A 242 16.59 -13.49 -5.19
C PRO A 242 17.51 -14.61 -5.70
N GLU A 243 18.76 -14.29 -6.00
CA GLU A 243 19.74 -15.25 -6.54
C GLU A 243 20.24 -16.26 -5.49
N THR A 244 20.45 -15.84 -4.23
CA THR A 244 20.85 -16.77 -3.16
C THR A 244 19.67 -17.58 -2.65
N THR A 245 18.44 -17.11 -2.84
CA THR A 245 17.24 -17.82 -2.37
C THR A 245 16.94 -19.01 -3.28
N HIS A 246 16.98 -18.84 -4.60
CA HIS A 246 16.77 -19.97 -5.53
C HIS A 246 17.93 -20.97 -5.44
N LYS A 247 19.20 -20.52 -5.57
CA LYS A 247 20.35 -21.43 -5.47
C LYS A 247 20.50 -22.02 -4.08
N GLY A 248 20.26 -21.25 -3.02
CA GLY A 248 20.36 -21.73 -1.63
C GLY A 248 19.24 -22.70 -1.25
N LYS A 249 18.00 -22.46 -1.68
CA LYS A 249 16.89 -23.42 -1.48
C LYS A 249 17.08 -24.67 -2.32
N LEU A 250 17.59 -24.55 -3.55
CA LEU A 250 17.94 -25.68 -4.38
C LEU A 250 19.05 -26.51 -3.72
N GLN A 251 20.10 -25.87 -3.22
CA GLN A 251 21.18 -26.51 -2.46
C GLN A 251 20.65 -27.24 -1.21
N HIS A 252 19.79 -26.58 -0.44
CA HIS A 252 19.15 -27.20 0.72
C HIS A 252 18.26 -28.40 0.33
N LEU A 253 17.51 -28.30 -0.78
CA LEU A 253 16.73 -29.41 -1.33
C LEU A 253 17.65 -30.58 -1.74
N ILE A 254 18.77 -30.28 -2.39
CA ILE A 254 19.77 -31.28 -2.81
C ILE A 254 20.30 -32.04 -1.61
N GLU A 255 20.72 -31.33 -0.57
CA GLU A 255 21.28 -31.92 0.65
C GLU A 255 20.23 -32.67 1.47
N THR A 256 19.03 -32.10 1.64
CA THR A 256 17.98 -32.68 2.49
C THR A 256 17.36 -33.94 1.89
N TYR A 257 17.15 -33.96 0.57
CA TYR A 257 16.40 -35.01 -0.11
C TYR A 257 17.26 -35.88 -1.03
N GLY A 258 18.58 -35.68 -1.03
CA GLY A 258 19.51 -36.47 -1.85
C GLY A 258 19.19 -36.36 -3.34
N ILE A 259 18.96 -35.13 -3.83
CA ILE A 259 18.68 -34.88 -5.24
C ILE A 259 19.96 -35.13 -6.04
N THR A 260 19.85 -35.94 -7.08
CA THR A 260 20.99 -36.23 -7.97
C THR A 260 21.28 -35.05 -8.90
N PRO A 261 22.50 -34.93 -9.45
CA PRO A 261 22.82 -33.87 -10.41
C PRO A 261 21.85 -33.82 -11.59
N ARG A 262 21.40 -35.00 -12.06
CA ARG A 262 20.45 -35.07 -13.17
C ARG A 262 19.03 -34.63 -12.80
N GLU A 263 18.61 -34.91 -11.57
CA GLU A 263 17.35 -34.39 -11.06
C GLU A 263 17.43 -32.88 -10.82
N GLN A 264 18.58 -32.35 -10.40
CA GLN A 264 18.82 -30.91 -10.28
C GLN A 264 18.65 -30.21 -11.64
N ASP A 265 19.28 -30.71 -12.71
CA ASP A 265 19.11 -30.16 -14.07
C ASP A 265 17.62 -30.05 -14.44
N VAL A 266 16.85 -31.09 -14.14
CA VAL A 266 15.41 -31.13 -14.41
C VAL A 266 14.65 -30.11 -13.55
N ILE A 267 14.99 -29.95 -12.28
CA ILE A 267 14.38 -28.96 -11.37
C ILE A 267 14.63 -27.53 -11.87
N GLU A 268 15.86 -27.21 -12.28
CA GLU A 268 16.21 -25.88 -12.78
C GLU A 268 15.39 -25.51 -14.01
N LYS A 269 15.29 -26.43 -14.99
CA LYS A 269 14.45 -26.22 -16.18
C LYS A 269 12.95 -26.14 -15.85
N ILE A 270 12.50 -26.82 -14.79
CA ILE A 270 11.12 -26.70 -14.30
C ILE A 270 10.86 -25.29 -13.77
N CYS A 271 11.78 -24.73 -13.00
CA CYS A 271 11.71 -23.37 -12.45
C CYS A 271 11.78 -22.29 -13.52
N GLU A 272 12.47 -22.54 -14.63
CA GLU A 272 12.46 -21.71 -15.84
C GLU A 272 11.12 -21.73 -16.59
N GLY A 273 10.15 -22.57 -16.18
CA GLY A 273 8.83 -22.66 -16.80
C GLY A 273 8.76 -23.60 -18.02
N LYS A 274 9.78 -24.42 -18.27
CA LYS A 274 9.84 -25.28 -19.46
C LYS A 274 8.95 -26.52 -19.34
N THR A 275 8.27 -26.85 -20.44
CA THR A 275 7.47 -28.08 -20.54
C THR A 275 8.37 -29.32 -20.55
N ASN A 276 7.85 -30.49 -20.17
CA ASN A 276 8.65 -31.73 -20.16
C ASN A 276 9.25 -32.07 -21.54
N ARG A 277 8.60 -31.64 -22.63
CA ARG A 277 9.12 -31.80 -23.99
C ARG A 277 10.33 -30.90 -24.23
N GLN A 278 10.23 -29.62 -23.89
CA GLN A 278 11.37 -28.69 -23.96
C GLN A 278 12.55 -29.14 -23.07
N ILE A 279 12.26 -29.68 -21.88
CA ILE A 279 13.28 -30.24 -20.99
C ILE A 279 13.97 -31.46 -21.63
N ALA A 280 13.18 -32.34 -22.25
CA ALA A 280 13.70 -33.51 -22.96
C ALA A 280 14.64 -33.10 -24.10
N ASP A 281 14.21 -32.12 -24.88
CA ASP A 281 14.97 -31.58 -26.02
C ASP A 281 16.27 -30.90 -25.55
N GLU A 282 16.23 -30.09 -24.49
CA GLU A 282 17.42 -29.37 -23.98
C GLU A 282 18.42 -30.26 -23.23
N LEU A 283 17.92 -31.26 -22.51
CA LEU A 283 18.77 -32.19 -21.76
C LEU A 283 19.21 -33.38 -22.61
N PHE A 284 18.80 -33.47 -23.88
CA PHE A 284 19.08 -34.59 -24.79
C PHE A 284 18.67 -35.95 -24.20
N ILE A 285 17.46 -36.03 -23.63
CA ILE A 285 16.88 -37.26 -23.05
C ILE A 285 15.46 -37.48 -23.55
N SER A 286 14.93 -38.68 -23.40
CA SER A 286 13.55 -38.96 -23.81
C SER A 286 12.52 -38.24 -22.92
N LEU A 287 11.35 -37.93 -23.48
CA LEU A 287 10.23 -37.38 -22.71
C LEU A 287 9.82 -38.30 -21.54
N GLN A 288 9.93 -39.61 -21.73
CA GLN A 288 9.65 -40.59 -20.68
C GLN A 288 10.67 -40.47 -19.53
N THR A 289 11.95 -40.31 -19.85
CA THR A 289 13.02 -40.10 -18.88
C THR A 289 12.79 -38.83 -18.05
N VAL A 290 12.33 -37.73 -18.67
CA VAL A 290 11.95 -36.52 -17.93
C VAL A 290 10.79 -36.80 -16.96
N LYS A 291 9.75 -37.52 -17.41
CA LYS A 291 8.62 -37.90 -16.55
C LYS A 291 9.08 -38.72 -15.34
N ASP A 292 9.95 -39.69 -15.56
CA ASP A 292 10.51 -40.54 -14.51
C ASP A 292 11.34 -39.74 -13.52
N HIS A 293 12.18 -38.79 -13.99
CA HIS A 293 12.90 -37.86 -13.13
C HIS A 293 11.93 -37.00 -12.30
N THR A 294 10.91 -36.39 -12.91
CA THR A 294 9.91 -35.61 -12.15
C THR A 294 9.18 -36.44 -11.10
N HIS A 295 8.82 -37.69 -11.40
CA HIS A 295 8.17 -38.56 -10.44
C HIS A 295 9.08 -38.87 -9.25
N ARG A 296 10.36 -39.17 -9.50
CA ARG A 296 11.36 -39.41 -8.44
C ARG A 296 11.58 -38.16 -7.58
N ILE A 297 11.70 -36.98 -8.21
CA ILE A 297 11.82 -35.70 -7.51
C ILE A 297 10.61 -35.48 -6.58
N TYR A 298 9.39 -35.65 -7.11
CA TYR A 298 8.16 -35.47 -6.34
C TYR A 298 8.06 -36.45 -5.17
N SER A 299 8.43 -37.71 -5.39
CA SER A 299 8.47 -38.73 -4.35
C SER A 299 9.50 -38.40 -3.26
N LYS A 300 10.69 -37.92 -3.63
CA LYS A 300 11.75 -37.54 -2.68
C LYS A 300 11.32 -36.35 -1.82
N VAL A 301 10.73 -35.33 -2.43
CA VAL A 301 10.33 -34.09 -1.74
C VAL A 301 8.98 -34.22 -1.02
N GLY A 302 8.23 -35.30 -1.25
CA GLY A 302 6.92 -35.52 -0.62
C GLY A 302 5.81 -34.65 -1.20
N ILE A 303 5.90 -34.28 -2.48
CA ILE A 303 4.93 -33.45 -3.19
C ILE A 303 4.33 -34.21 -4.37
N ASN A 304 3.25 -33.69 -4.94
CA ASN A 304 2.54 -34.31 -6.05
C ASN A 304 2.22 -33.34 -7.20
N SER A 305 2.79 -32.14 -7.16
CA SER A 305 2.50 -31.09 -8.13
C SER A 305 3.74 -30.30 -8.49
N ARG A 306 3.93 -30.09 -9.80
CA ARG A 306 4.91 -29.17 -10.36
C ARG A 306 4.81 -27.77 -9.74
N LEU A 307 3.59 -27.29 -9.51
CA LEU A 307 3.36 -25.96 -8.98
C LEU A 307 3.83 -25.85 -7.52
N LYS A 308 3.67 -26.92 -6.73
CA LYS A 308 4.22 -27.01 -5.38
C LYS A 308 5.75 -27.01 -5.38
N LEU A 309 6.38 -27.71 -6.33
CA LEU A 309 7.86 -27.69 -6.47
C LEU A 309 8.36 -26.27 -6.74
N VAL A 310 7.73 -25.57 -7.70
CA VAL A 310 8.08 -24.19 -8.04
C VAL A 310 7.84 -23.25 -6.86
N GLN A 311 6.75 -23.40 -6.12
CA GLN A 311 6.50 -22.62 -4.90
C GLN A 311 7.55 -22.86 -3.82
N LEU A 312 8.04 -24.09 -3.67
CA LEU A 312 9.04 -24.43 -2.67
C LEU A 312 10.39 -23.75 -2.96
N LEU A 313 10.70 -23.52 -4.24
CA LEU A 313 11.93 -22.88 -4.69
C LEU A 313 11.81 -21.35 -4.86
N ASN A 314 10.66 -20.85 -5.29
CA ASN A 314 10.43 -19.42 -5.58
C ASN A 314 9.68 -18.65 -4.48
N GLY A 315 9.16 -19.34 -3.45
CA GLY A 315 8.30 -18.77 -2.41
C GLY A 315 9.04 -18.20 -1.22
#